data_AF-A0A952EW18-F1
#
_entry.id   AF-A0A952EW18-F1
#
_cell.length_a   1.000
_cell.length_b   1.000
_cell.length_c   1.000
_cell.angle_alpha   90.00
_cell.angle_beta   90.00
_cell.angle_gamma   90.00
#
_symmetry.space_group_name_H-M   'P 1'
#
loop_
_entity.id
_entity.type
_entity.pdbx_description
1 polymer ?
#
loop_
_entity_poly.entity_id
_entity_poly.type
_entity_poly.pdbx_seq_one_letter_code
_entity_poly.pdbx_strand_id
1 'polypeptide(L)'
;MSAEMIILVLLIATALAFDFTNGFHDTGNAMATSIATGALKPKTAVLLAGVLNLVGAFLSVEVAVTVTTSVLKVQDSKTGHLLPSIDASTGLTIIFAGLIGGI
;
A
#
# COMPACT_ATOMS: atom_id res chain seq x y z
N MET A 1 -22.46 15.57 -0.05
CA MET A 1 -21.02 15.24 -0.06
C MET A 1 -20.43 15.76 -1.35
N SER A 2 -19.24 16.37 -1.34
CA SER A 2 -18.55 16.76 -2.59
C SER A 2 -18.02 15.51 -3.31
N ALA A 3 -17.74 15.64 -4.61
CA ALA A 3 -17.19 14.53 -5.39
C ALA A 3 -15.84 14.05 -4.86
N GLU A 4 -14.96 14.95 -4.39
CA GLU A 4 -13.66 14.54 -3.84
C GLU A 4 -13.82 13.70 -2.58
N MET A 5 -14.78 14.05 -1.72
CA MET A 5 -15.05 13.28 -0.50
C MET A 5 -15.56 11.87 -0.81
N ILE A 6 -16.35 11.70 -1.86
CA ILE A 6 -16.81 10.38 -2.29
C ILE A 6 -15.63 9.55 -2.81
N ILE A 7 -14.79 10.12 -3.67
CA ILE A 7 -13.61 9.44 -4.21
C ILE A 7 -12.63 9.09 -3.09
N LEU A 8 -12.42 9.98 -2.12
CA LEU A 8 -11.53 9.73 -0.98
C LEU A 8 -12.01 8.54 -0.14
N VAL A 9 -13.31 8.48 0.16
CA VAL A 9 -13.89 7.35 0.91
C VAL A 9 -13.73 6.05 0.13
N LEU A 10 -14.00 6.07 -1.17
CA LEU A 10 -13.81 4.89 -2.03
C LEU A 10 -12.34 4.46 -2.09
N LEU A 11 -11.41 5.42 -2.23
CA LEU A 11 -9.97 5.17 -2.23
C LEU A 11 -9.51 4.52 -0.92
N ILE A 12 -9.95 5.03 0.23
CA ILE A 12 -9.59 4.44 1.52
C ILE A 12 -10.14 3.02 1.62
N ALA A 13 -11.40 2.81 1.23
CA ALA A 13 -12.01 1.49 1.28
C ALA A 13 -11.28 0.48 0.38
N THR A 14 -10.91 0.87 -0.85
CA THR A 14 -10.18 -0.01 -1.77
C THR A 14 -8.73 -0.20 -1.33
N ALA A 15 -8.11 0.79 -0.68
CA ALA A 15 -6.73 0.69 -0.21
C ALA A 15 -6.63 -0.35 0.90
N LEU A 16 -7.58 -0.31 1.85
CA LEU A 16 -7.67 -1.32 2.91
C LEU A 16 -7.94 -2.72 2.35
N ALA A 17 -8.78 -2.84 1.30
CA ALA A 17 -9.04 -4.12 0.65
C ALA A 17 -7.78 -4.67 -0.06
N PHE A 18 -7.04 -3.82 -0.77
CA PHE A 18 -5.79 -4.18 -1.44
C PHE A 18 -4.69 -4.56 -0.44
N ASP A 19 -4.51 -3.80 0.63
CA ASP A 19 -3.52 -4.11 1.66
C ASP A 19 -3.85 -5.44 2.35
N PHE A 20 -5.14 -5.71 2.59
CA PHE A 20 -5.58 -7.00 3.12
C PHE A 20 -5.20 -8.14 2.15
N THR A 21 -5.58 -8.05 0.87
CA THR A 21 -5.28 -9.11 -0.11
C THR A 21 -3.78 -9.30 -0.31
N ASN A 22 -2.99 -8.23 -0.37
CA ASN A 22 -1.53 -8.31 -0.44
C ASN A 22 -0.93 -9.01 0.79
N GLY A 23 -1.42 -8.67 1.98
CA GLY A 23 -1.00 -9.29 3.24
C GLY A 23 -1.19 -10.82 3.24
N PHE A 24 -2.26 -11.35 2.64
CA PHE A 24 -2.43 -12.82 2.50
C PHE A 24 -1.40 -13.45 1.57
N HIS A 25 -1.17 -12.84 0.41
CA HIS A 25 -0.20 -13.34 -0.57
C HIS A 25 1.22 -13.32 0.01
N ASP A 26 1.61 -12.23 0.68
CA ASP A 26 2.91 -12.07 1.31
C ASP A 26 3.10 -13.04 2.48
N THR A 27 2.06 -13.25 3.29
CA THR A 27 2.10 -14.23 4.38
C THR A 27 2.42 -15.61 3.85
N GLY A 28 1.77 -16.03 2.75
CA GLY A 28 2.05 -17.31 2.09
C GLY A 28 3.51 -17.46 1.69
N ASN A 29 4.07 -16.45 1.01
CA ASN A 29 5.47 -16.46 0.57
C ASN A 29 6.46 -16.45 1.75
N ALA A 30 6.19 -15.67 2.80
CA ALA A 30 7.08 -15.52 3.94
C ALA A 30 7.12 -16.77 4.84
N MET A 31 6.02 -17.50 4.98
CA MET A 31 5.93 -18.63 5.90
C MET A 31 6.15 -20.01 5.25
N ALA A 32 5.96 -20.14 3.93
CA ALA A 32 5.96 -21.43 3.23
C ALA A 32 7.20 -22.27 3.55
N THR A 33 8.38 -21.68 3.47
CA THR A 33 9.66 -22.38 3.74
C THR A 33 9.80 -22.77 5.22
N SER A 34 9.44 -21.88 6.14
CA SER A 34 9.56 -22.12 7.58
C SER A 34 8.60 -23.20 8.09
N ILE A 35 7.43 -23.34 7.45
CA ILE A 35 6.47 -24.41 7.73
C ILE A 35 6.91 -25.71 7.05
N ALA A 36 7.30 -25.67 5.77
CA ALA A 36 7.69 -26.86 5.01
C ALA A 36 8.93 -27.56 5.58
N THR A 37 9.87 -26.79 6.14
CA THR A 37 11.07 -27.31 6.83
C THR A 37 10.81 -27.74 8.28
N GLY A 38 9.62 -27.44 8.83
CA GLY A 38 9.28 -27.74 10.22
C GLY A 38 9.92 -26.81 11.25
N ALA A 39 10.57 -25.72 10.84
CA ALA A 39 11.21 -24.76 11.73
C ALA A 39 10.21 -24.01 12.62
N LEU A 40 9.00 -23.71 12.10
CA LEU A 40 7.94 -23.01 12.83
C LEU A 40 6.58 -23.70 12.67
N LYS A 41 5.77 -23.68 13.73
CA LYS A 41 4.36 -24.11 13.66
C LYS A 41 3.57 -23.11 12.80
N PRO A 42 2.55 -23.56 12.04
CA PRO A 42 1.79 -22.69 11.12
C PRO A 42 1.24 -21.41 11.78
N LYS A 43 0.65 -21.53 12.99
CA LYS A 43 0.11 -20.37 13.72
C LYS A 43 1.19 -19.34 14.08
N THR A 44 2.35 -19.80 14.51
CA THR A 44 3.48 -18.92 14.87
C THR A 44 4.06 -18.24 13.63
N ALA A 45 4.15 -18.97 12.51
CA ALA A 45 4.67 -18.44 11.27
C ALA A 45 3.75 -17.35 10.68
N VAL A 46 2.42 -17.56 10.69
CA VAL A 46 1.44 -16.54 10.27
C VAL A 46 1.51 -15.31 11.18
N LEU A 47 1.57 -15.49 12.50
CA LEU A 47 1.65 -14.37 13.44
C LEU A 47 2.91 -13.55 13.21
N LEU A 48 4.06 -14.22 13.03
CA LEU A 48 5.33 -13.56 12.76
C LEU A 48 5.28 -12.81 11.42
N ALA A 49 4.76 -13.42 10.36
CA ALA A 49 4.59 -12.77 9.06
C ALA A 49 3.71 -11.52 9.15
N GLY A 50 2.57 -11.60 9.85
CA GLY A 50 1.68 -10.45 10.04
C GLY A 50 2.34 -9.30 10.82
N VAL A 51 3.07 -9.62 11.90
CA VAL A 51 3.81 -8.61 12.68
C VAL A 51 4.89 -7.95 11.83
N LEU A 52 5.66 -8.73 11.08
CA LEU A 52 6.73 -8.20 10.23
C LEU A 52 6.19 -7.41 9.04
N ASN A 53 5.04 -7.80 8.46
CA ASN A 53 4.38 -7.04 7.39
C ASN A 53 3.92 -5.66 7.91
N LEU A 54 3.32 -5.62 9.11
CA LEU A 54 2.94 -4.37 9.76
C LEU A 54 4.16 -3.49 10.06
N VAL A 55 5.23 -4.04 10.65
CA VAL A 55 6.46 -3.29 10.92
C VAL A 55 7.08 -2.78 9.62
N GLY A 56 7.13 -3.61 8.59
CA GLY A 56 7.61 -3.25 7.26
C GLY A 56 6.86 -2.06 6.68
N ALA A 57 5.52 -2.00 6.82
CA ALA A 57 4.72 -0.87 6.36
C ALA A 57 5.16 0.46 7.00
N PHE A 58 5.50 0.47 8.29
CA PHE A 58 6.01 1.68 8.96
C PHE A 58 7.44 2.05 8.57
N LEU A 59 8.26 1.09 8.14
CA LEU A 59 9.62 1.34 7.67
C LEU A 59 9.67 1.79 6.20
N SER A 60 8.61 1.52 5.42
CA SER A 60 8.56 1.76 3.97
C SER A 60 8.10 3.17 3.55
N VAL A 61 8.14 4.16 4.46
CA VAL A 61 7.69 5.54 4.16
C VAL A 61 8.47 6.16 3.01
N GLU A 62 9.78 5.92 2.92
CA GLU A 62 10.62 6.41 1.81
C GLU A 62 10.22 5.80 0.46
N VAL A 63 9.75 4.54 0.46
CA VAL A 63 9.25 3.88 -0.76
C VAL A 63 7.97 4.56 -1.21
N ALA A 64 7.04 4.88 -0.30
CA ALA A 64 5.82 5.60 -0.63
C ALA A 64 6.12 6.98 -1.28
N VAL A 65 7.07 7.73 -0.71
CA VAL A 65 7.53 9.01 -1.30
C VAL A 65 8.15 8.80 -2.69
N THR A 66 8.98 7.77 -2.85
CA THR A 66 9.60 7.46 -4.14
C THR A 66 8.55 7.12 -5.20
N VAL A 67 7.48 6.41 -4.84
CA VAL A 67 6.37 6.11 -5.75
C VAL A 67 5.64 7.39 -6.17
N THR A 68 5.32 8.30 -5.25
CA THR A 68 4.60 9.53 -5.59
C THR A 68 5.44 10.52 -6.39
N THR A 69 6.76 10.58 -6.16
CA THR A 69 7.64 11.56 -6.81
C THR A 69 8.29 11.04 -8.08
N SER A 70 8.77 9.79 -8.09
CA SER A 70 9.61 9.25 -9.16
C SER A 70 8.82 8.38 -10.14
N VAL A 71 7.81 7.65 -9.65
CA VAL A 71 6.98 6.78 -10.49
C VAL A 71 5.78 7.54 -11.03
N LEU A 72 4.94 8.09 -10.16
CA LEU A 72 3.71 8.78 -10.54
C LEU A 72 3.96 10.26 -10.93
N LYS A 73 5.04 10.86 -10.43
CA LYS A 73 5.38 12.28 -10.67
C LYS A 73 4.20 13.20 -10.37
N VAL A 74 3.56 13.02 -9.21
CA VAL A 74 2.43 13.82 -8.74
C VAL A 74 2.81 14.80 -7.63
N GLN A 75 3.94 14.56 -6.97
CA GLN A 75 4.43 15.32 -5.82
C GLN A 75 5.87 15.76 -6.05
N ASP A 76 6.21 16.94 -5.56
CA ASP A 76 7.58 17.45 -5.55
C ASP A 76 8.39 16.81 -4.42
N SER A 77 9.56 16.26 -4.75
CA SER A 77 10.41 15.51 -3.80
C SER A 77 11.00 16.37 -2.67
N LYS A 78 11.06 17.70 -2.82
CA LYS A 78 11.70 18.59 -1.85
C LYS A 78 10.70 19.23 -0.91
N THR A 79 9.48 19.49 -1.40
CA THR A 79 8.44 20.23 -0.68
C THR A 79 7.28 19.34 -0.23
N GLY A 80 7.10 18.16 -0.82
CA GLY A 80 5.96 17.31 -0.53
C GLY A 80 4.63 17.89 -1.01
N HIS A 81 4.64 18.98 -1.78
CA HIS A 81 3.43 19.53 -2.38
C HIS A 81 3.14 18.86 -3.72
N LEU A 82 1.86 18.86 -4.11
CA LEU A 82 1.48 18.47 -5.46
C LEU A 82 2.15 19.40 -6.46
N LEU A 83 2.52 18.84 -7.61
CA LEU A 83 3.06 19.65 -8.71
C LEU A 83 2.02 20.70 -9.13
N PRO A 84 2.42 21.92 -9.51
CA PRO A 84 1.48 22.99 -9.90
C PRO A 84 0.55 22.63 -11.07
N SER A 85 0.92 21.60 -11.85
CA SER A 85 0.14 21.06 -12.97
C SER A 85 -0.89 20.00 -12.55
N ILE A 86 -0.89 19.56 -11.28
CA ILE A 86 -1.74 18.50 -10.75
C ILE A 86 -2.65 19.10 -9.67
N ASP A 87 -3.94 19.15 -9.97
CA ASP A 87 -4.95 19.50 -8.98
C ASP A 87 -5.18 18.32 -8.00
N ALA A 88 -5.67 18.63 -6.79
CA ALA A 88 -5.93 17.63 -5.76
C ALA A 88 -6.91 16.55 -6.23
N SER A 89 -7.93 16.94 -7.00
CA SER A 89 -8.90 16.01 -7.59
C SER A 89 -8.24 15.04 -8.59
N THR A 90 -7.35 15.55 -9.44
CA THR A 90 -6.60 14.74 -10.40
C THR A 90 -5.64 13.78 -9.69
N GLY A 91 -4.90 14.26 -8.68
CA GLY A 91 -3.99 13.43 -7.89
C GLY A 91 -4.72 12.27 -7.20
N LEU A 92 -5.84 12.55 -6.55
CA LEU A 92 -6.68 11.54 -5.90
C LEU A 92 -7.20 10.51 -6.90
N THR A 93 -7.62 10.95 -8.08
CA THR A 93 -8.12 10.08 -9.15
C THR A 93 -7.02 9.19 -9.73
N ILE A 94 -5.79 9.71 -9.92
CA ILE A 94 -4.65 8.92 -10.39
C ILE A 94 -4.34 7.79 -9.42
N ILE A 95 -4.27 8.09 -8.12
CA ILE A 95 -3.98 7.09 -7.08
C ILE A 95 -5.11 6.06 -7.02
N PHE A 96 -6.37 6.52 -7.05
CA PHE A 96 -7.53 5.63 -7.04
C PHE A 96 -7.54 4.70 -8.26
N ALA A 97 -7.30 5.21 -9.46
CA ALA A 97 -7.27 4.42 -10.69
C ALA A 97 -6.13 3.38 -10.66
N GLY A 98 -4.94 3.77 -10.19
CA GLY A 98 -3.81 2.84 -10.03
C GLY A 98 -4.12 1.71 -9.05
N LEU A 99 -4.76 2.03 -7.94
CA LEU A 99 -5.16 1.06 -6.93
C LEU A 99 -6.24 0.09 -7.43
N ILE A 100 -7.26 0.59 -8.13
CA ILE A 100 -8.29 -0.27 -8.77
C ILE A 100 -7.68 -1.19 -9.83
N GLY A 101 -6.70 -0.72 -10.60
CA GLY A 101 -6.03 -1.55 -11.60
C GLY A 101 -5.06 -2.58 -11.03
N GLY A 102 -4.66 -2.45 -9.76
CA GLY A 102 -3.76 -3.36 -9.07
C GLY A 102 -4.45 -4.49 -8.30
N ILE A 103 -5.73 -4.32 -7.95
CA ILE A 103 -6.60 -5.36 -7.38
C ILE A 103 -7.07 -6.30 -8.50
#